data_AF-A0A0C3Q1X0-F1
#
_entry.id   AF-A0A0C3Q1X0-F1
#
_cell.length_a   1.000
_cell.length_b   1.000
_cell.length_c   1.000
_cell.angle_alpha   90.00
_cell.angle_beta   90.00
_cell.angle_gamma   90.00
#
_symmetry.space_group_name_H-M   'P 1'
#
loop_
_entity.id
_entity.type
_entity.pdbx_description
1 polymer ?
#
loop_
_entity_poly.entity_id
_entity_poly.type
_entity_poly.pdbx_seq_one_letter_code
_entity_poly.pdbx_strand_id
1 'polypeptide(L)'
;MGRPLYFEELLNTLRAAPSNTSRDAEQNLYYELERAKPKFFQLFDLPPRNAKEKQDIEAGVAKLHGQSTVSHFNQTFKNETLFLAQQLNCSELYCAGLIDDVAVLDKFGRRAKAEDAVARLHDERVFLLACLRYIFETAMNPVGLSPRLATIIRKYALELISSPCELGDGKGKGRLGEKMLLEIDRLSKATETIQAALVNAPTATTATSFGEAILRVRLDRVRYERRQLGHLLFIFTAAREMDRNGVVSLVRWLSSAKASDDLVYYILTAVLSALNPTPEPETPDAPPPPLLGDATLMVQINSALEQVQWTMPGLKACVKLQYSLWVLEVRRSDPHVQGDLTGIEKDVEELAVSAIKADAFKFAKDLVVRSKPTTQDAADLIQEIGATNGQGIEEEVMEADFRPYFLLQLDVLVQS
;
A
#
# COMPACT_ATOMS: atom_id res chain seq x y z
N MET A 1 -11.59 28.68 11.09
CA MET A 1 -11.37 27.33 10.55
C MET A 1 -10.05 27.41 9.81
N GLY A 2 -9.07 26.56 10.11
CA GLY A 2 -7.81 26.60 9.36
C GLY A 2 -7.97 26.01 7.96
N ARG A 3 -6.89 26.03 7.18
CA ARG A 3 -6.90 25.50 5.82
C ARG A 3 -7.19 23.99 5.89
N PRO A 4 -8.26 23.50 5.24
CA PRO A 4 -8.56 22.07 5.19
C PRO A 4 -7.46 21.31 4.45
N LEU A 5 -7.37 20.00 4.72
CA LEU A 5 -6.47 19.09 4.03
C LEU A 5 -6.96 18.89 2.60
N TYR A 6 -6.05 18.91 1.62
CA TYR A 6 -6.45 18.90 0.21
C TYR A 6 -7.16 17.60 -0.15
N PHE A 7 -6.61 16.46 0.30
CA PHE A 7 -7.25 15.17 0.05
C PHE A 7 -8.49 14.92 0.91
N GLU A 8 -8.65 15.61 2.03
CA GLU A 8 -9.89 15.56 2.81
C GLU A 8 -11.04 16.21 2.02
N GLU A 9 -10.80 17.39 1.43
CA GLU A 9 -11.77 18.06 0.56
C GLU A 9 -12.10 17.21 -0.67
N LEU A 10 -11.09 16.62 -1.32
CA LEU A 10 -11.29 15.74 -2.46
C LEU A 10 -12.11 14.51 -2.08
N LEU A 11 -11.82 13.87 -0.94
CA LEU A 11 -12.56 12.71 -0.47
C LEU A 11 -14.03 13.05 -0.18
N ASN A 12 -14.28 14.20 0.45
CA ASN A 12 -15.64 14.69 0.68
C ASN A 12 -16.38 14.92 -0.64
N THR A 13 -15.69 15.49 -1.64
CA THR A 13 -16.24 15.69 -2.98
C THR A 13 -16.57 14.35 -3.66
N LEU A 14 -15.66 13.38 -3.59
CA LEU A 14 -15.85 12.03 -4.12
C LEU A 14 -17.06 11.32 -3.50
N ARG A 15 -17.20 11.40 -2.17
CA ARG A 15 -18.30 10.77 -1.41
C ARG A 15 -19.65 11.46 -1.61
N ALA A 16 -19.66 12.76 -1.90
CA ALA A 16 -20.89 13.51 -2.18
C ALA A 16 -21.37 13.34 -3.64
N ALA A 17 -20.50 12.92 -4.55
CA ALA A 17 -20.79 12.81 -5.98
C ALA A 17 -22.02 11.91 -6.32
N PRO A 18 -22.25 10.76 -5.66
CA PRO A 18 -23.43 9.93 -5.94
C PRO A 18 -24.75 10.66 -5.66
N SER A 19 -24.77 11.57 -4.68
CA SER A 19 -25.96 12.35 -4.31
C SER A 19 -26.13 13.62 -5.15
N ASN A 20 -25.11 14.04 -5.91
CA ASN A 20 -25.15 15.23 -6.76
C ASN A 20 -24.86 14.87 -8.21
N THR A 21 -25.86 14.32 -8.90
CA THR A 21 -25.75 13.83 -10.28
C THR A 21 -25.94 14.92 -11.33
N SER A 22 -25.75 16.21 -10.97
CA SER A 22 -25.82 17.29 -11.95
C SER A 22 -24.61 17.24 -12.88
N ARG A 23 -24.80 17.59 -14.17
CA ARG A 23 -23.71 17.54 -15.15
C ARG A 23 -22.53 18.43 -14.77
N ASP A 24 -22.81 19.56 -14.13
CA ASP A 24 -21.80 20.52 -13.67
C ASP A 24 -21.01 19.94 -12.49
N ALA A 25 -21.67 19.27 -11.54
CA ALA A 25 -20.98 18.60 -10.43
C ALA A 25 -20.08 17.46 -10.91
N GLU A 26 -20.55 16.63 -11.84
CA GLU A 26 -19.73 15.57 -12.47
C GLU A 26 -18.51 16.16 -13.19
N GLN A 27 -18.69 17.28 -13.91
CA GLN A 27 -17.61 17.96 -14.62
C GLN A 27 -16.58 18.59 -13.66
N ASN A 28 -17.05 19.21 -12.57
CA ASN A 28 -16.19 19.77 -11.53
C ASN A 28 -15.37 18.67 -10.85
N LEU A 29 -15.98 17.52 -10.54
CA LEU A 29 -15.25 16.38 -9.98
C LEU A 29 -14.15 15.91 -10.94
N TYR A 30 -14.44 15.81 -12.24
CA TYR A 30 -13.43 15.45 -13.23
C TYR A 30 -12.22 16.41 -13.20
N TYR A 31 -12.47 17.72 -13.16
CA TYR A 31 -11.38 18.71 -13.08
C TYR A 31 -10.57 18.61 -11.79
N GLU A 32 -11.21 18.37 -10.64
CA GLU A 32 -10.51 18.17 -9.37
C GLU A 32 -9.67 16.88 -9.39
N LEU A 33 -10.18 15.81 -10.00
CA LEU A 33 -9.42 14.57 -10.22
C LEU A 33 -8.21 14.80 -11.13
N GLU A 34 -8.36 15.49 -12.25
CA GLU A 34 -7.24 15.82 -13.14
C GLU A 34 -6.18 16.67 -12.43
N ARG A 35 -6.60 17.60 -11.57
CA ARG A 35 -5.71 18.41 -10.75
C ARG A 35 -4.98 17.60 -9.67
N ALA A 36 -5.64 16.59 -9.09
CA ALA A 36 -5.06 15.71 -8.10
C ALA A 36 -4.12 14.66 -8.69
N LYS A 37 -4.27 14.32 -9.98
CA LYS A 37 -3.55 13.24 -10.67
C LYS A 37 -2.03 13.25 -10.45
N PRO A 38 -1.29 14.38 -10.58
CA PRO A 38 0.15 14.40 -10.32
C PRO A 38 0.51 14.02 -8.88
N LYS A 39 -0.33 14.37 -7.90
CA LYS A 39 -0.11 14.05 -6.48
C LYS A 39 -0.35 12.57 -6.21
N PHE A 40 -1.31 11.94 -6.88
CA PHE A 40 -1.50 10.49 -6.78
C PHE A 40 -0.30 9.71 -7.32
N PHE A 41 0.32 10.18 -8.42
CA PHE A 41 1.55 9.56 -8.94
C PHE A 41 2.78 9.80 -8.07
N GLN A 42 2.84 10.95 -7.38
CA GLN A 42 3.88 11.21 -6.37
C GLN A 42 3.70 10.34 -5.13
N LEU A 43 2.46 9.99 -4.79
CA LEU A 43 2.09 9.19 -3.63
C LEU A 43 2.64 9.83 -2.34
N PHE A 44 3.75 9.31 -1.81
CA PHE A 44 4.39 9.80 -0.58
C PHE A 44 5.73 10.52 -0.81
N ASP A 45 6.13 10.70 -2.07
CA ASP A 45 7.36 11.40 -2.41
C ASP A 45 7.35 12.81 -1.81
N LEU A 46 8.34 13.07 -0.96
CA LEU A 46 8.60 14.39 -0.43
C LEU A 46 9.79 15.00 -1.16
N PRO A 47 9.80 16.32 -1.38
CA PRO A 47 10.97 17.01 -1.92
C PRO A 47 12.19 16.74 -1.01
N PRO A 48 13.36 16.41 -1.57
CA PRO A 48 14.54 16.10 -0.78
C PRO A 48 15.07 17.36 -0.07
N ARG A 49 15.91 17.15 0.94
CA ARG A 49 16.61 18.24 1.65
C ARG A 49 17.44 19.09 0.70
N ASN A 50 17.54 20.39 0.99
CA ASN A 50 18.24 21.33 0.14
C ASN A 50 19.09 22.29 0.97
N ALA A 51 20.42 22.27 0.75
CA ALA A 51 21.37 23.10 1.50
C ALA A 51 21.09 24.61 1.35
N LYS A 52 20.58 25.05 0.20
CA LYS A 52 20.21 26.44 -0.01
C LYS A 52 18.96 26.81 0.79
N GLU A 53 17.93 25.97 0.74
CA GLU A 53 16.70 26.19 1.53
C GLU A 53 17.00 26.21 3.03
N LYS A 54 17.91 25.33 3.48
CA LYS A 54 18.41 25.36 4.86
C LYS A 54 19.01 26.72 5.22
N GLN A 55 19.90 27.26 4.38
CA GLN A 55 20.50 28.58 4.61
C GLN A 55 19.45 29.71 4.61
N ASP A 56 18.47 29.65 3.69
CA ASP A 56 17.40 30.64 3.60
C ASP A 56 16.52 30.64 4.87
N ILE A 57 16.21 29.44 5.40
CA ILE A 57 15.48 29.29 6.68
C ILE A 57 16.31 29.78 7.87
N GLU A 58 17.60 29.45 7.95
CA GLU A 58 18.52 29.92 9.00
C GLU A 58 18.63 31.46 8.99
N ALA A 59 18.72 32.07 7.81
CA ALA A 59 18.67 33.51 7.63
C ALA A 59 17.31 34.11 8.03
N GLY A 60 16.23 33.33 7.94
CA GLY A 60 14.87 33.76 8.26
C GLY A 60 14.21 34.53 7.14
N VAL A 61 14.58 34.22 5.91
CA VAL A 61 14.19 34.92 4.69
C VAL A 61 13.85 33.85 3.65
N ALA A 62 12.59 33.42 3.61
CA ALA A 62 12.11 32.52 2.57
C ALA A 62 10.70 32.88 2.09
N LYS A 63 10.36 32.43 0.89
CA LYS A 63 9.02 32.59 0.30
C LYS A 63 8.22 31.30 0.51
N LEU A 64 7.22 31.32 1.38
CA LEU A 64 6.35 30.16 1.59
C LEU A 64 5.22 30.13 0.55
N HIS A 65 4.76 28.93 0.19
CA HIS A 65 3.55 28.74 -0.64
C HIS A 65 3.52 29.53 -1.97
N GLY A 66 4.69 29.80 -2.56
CA GLY A 66 4.78 30.60 -3.80
C GLY A 66 4.43 32.08 -3.61
N GLN A 67 4.37 32.57 -2.37
CA GLN A 67 4.14 33.99 -2.09
C GLN A 67 5.25 34.85 -2.68
N SER A 68 4.88 35.99 -3.27
CA SER A 68 5.83 36.94 -3.86
C SER A 68 6.69 37.63 -2.80
N THR A 69 6.16 37.78 -1.59
CA THR A 69 6.79 38.44 -0.44
C THR A 69 7.62 37.46 0.39
N VAL A 70 8.79 37.92 0.82
CA VAL A 70 9.64 37.19 1.76
C VAL A 70 9.00 37.25 3.15
N SER A 71 8.83 36.10 3.78
CA SER A 71 8.39 35.99 5.16
C SER A 71 9.58 36.06 6.10
N HIS A 72 9.44 36.81 7.20
CA HIS A 72 10.45 36.89 8.26
C HIS A 72 10.08 35.95 9.40
N PHE A 73 10.95 34.97 9.67
CA PHE A 73 10.69 33.94 10.68
C PHE A 73 11.40 34.24 12.01
N ASN A 74 10.69 34.04 13.12
CA ASN A 74 11.30 34.08 14.45
C ASN A 74 12.17 32.83 14.71
N GLN A 75 13.00 32.88 15.76
CA GLN A 75 13.94 31.80 16.06
C GLN A 75 13.25 30.45 16.32
N THR A 76 12.08 30.47 16.99
CA THR A 76 11.29 29.25 17.26
C THR A 76 10.87 28.56 15.97
N PHE A 77 10.30 29.30 15.01
CA PHE A 77 9.88 28.77 13.72
C PHE A 77 11.06 28.15 12.95
N LYS A 78 12.21 28.82 12.95
CA LYS A 78 13.43 28.30 12.31
C LYS A 78 13.85 26.98 12.92
N ASN A 79 13.94 26.93 14.25
CA ASN A 79 14.35 25.72 14.98
C ASN A 79 13.38 24.56 14.74
N GLU A 80 12.07 24.80 14.81
CA GLU A 80 11.04 23.78 14.57
C GLU A 80 11.05 23.29 13.11
N THR A 81 11.25 24.19 12.15
CA THR A 81 11.35 23.85 10.71
C THR A 81 12.57 22.97 10.44
N LEU A 82 13.75 23.37 10.92
CA LEU A 82 14.98 22.62 10.72
C LEU A 82 14.94 21.26 11.43
N PHE A 83 14.36 21.22 12.64
CA PHE A 83 14.10 19.98 13.36
C PHE A 83 13.18 19.07 12.53
N LEU A 84 12.05 19.58 12.05
CA LEU A 84 11.10 18.81 11.25
C LEU A 84 11.73 18.26 9.96
N ALA A 85 12.48 19.09 9.25
CA ALA A 85 13.20 18.70 8.02
C ALA A 85 14.22 17.60 8.28
N GLN A 86 14.89 17.64 9.44
CA GLN A 86 15.78 16.56 9.87
C GLN A 86 15.01 15.28 10.21
N GLN A 87 13.88 15.36 10.92
CA GLN A 87 13.10 14.19 11.32
C GLN A 87 12.37 13.50 10.16
N LEU A 88 11.98 14.25 9.13
CA LEU A 88 11.31 13.73 7.93
C LEU A 88 12.26 13.51 6.75
N ASN A 89 13.51 13.96 6.87
CA ASN A 89 14.52 13.95 5.81
C ASN A 89 14.02 14.57 4.48
N CYS A 90 13.36 15.73 4.56
CA CYS A 90 12.79 16.42 3.40
C CYS A 90 13.10 17.93 3.40
N SER A 91 12.76 18.59 2.30
CA SER A 91 12.99 20.02 2.04
C SER A 91 12.63 20.90 3.22
N GLU A 92 13.57 21.77 3.61
CA GLU A 92 13.38 22.76 4.65
C GLU A 92 12.23 23.73 4.32
N LEU A 93 12.06 24.07 3.04
CA LEU A 93 10.95 24.93 2.60
C LEU A 93 9.58 24.23 2.69
N TYR A 94 9.54 22.94 2.35
CA TYR A 94 8.33 22.13 2.51
C TYR A 94 7.92 22.02 3.98
N CYS A 95 8.87 21.73 4.87
CA CYS A 95 8.62 21.72 6.31
C CYS A 95 8.16 23.08 6.85
N ALA A 96 8.74 24.18 6.36
CA ALA A 96 8.31 25.53 6.74
C ALA A 96 6.83 25.77 6.38
N GLY A 97 6.39 25.29 5.20
CA GLY A 97 4.99 25.35 4.79
C GLY A 97 4.07 24.57 5.73
N LEU A 98 4.46 23.37 6.16
CA LEU A 98 3.69 22.57 7.12
C LEU A 98 3.57 23.27 8.49
N ILE A 99 4.67 23.84 8.99
CA ILE A 99 4.69 24.59 10.25
C ILE A 99 3.79 25.84 10.15
N ASP A 100 3.82 26.54 9.03
CA ASP A 100 2.97 27.72 8.78
C ASP A 100 1.49 27.35 8.76
N ASP A 101 1.12 26.26 8.07
CA ASP A 101 -0.25 25.75 8.01
C ASP A 101 -0.82 25.44 9.41
N VAL A 102 -0.02 24.83 10.30
CA VAL A 102 -0.46 24.55 11.69
C VAL A 102 -0.36 25.76 12.61
N ALA A 103 0.54 26.69 12.35
CA ALA A 103 0.66 27.93 13.12
C ALA A 103 -0.61 28.79 13.04
N VAL A 104 -1.30 28.77 11.90
CA VAL A 104 -2.60 29.46 11.70
C VAL A 104 -3.71 28.82 12.56
N LEU A 105 -3.58 27.54 12.91
CA LEU A 105 -4.54 26.79 13.72
C LEU A 105 -4.34 27.00 15.22
N ASP A 106 -3.09 27.12 15.67
CA ASP A 106 -2.77 27.25 17.08
C ASP A 106 -2.92 28.70 17.58
N LYS A 107 -4.14 29.08 17.93
CA LYS A 107 -4.47 30.39 18.52
C LYS A 107 -3.91 30.59 19.94
N PHE A 108 -3.42 29.53 20.59
CA PHE A 108 -3.12 29.54 22.02
C PHE A 108 -1.67 29.12 22.35
N GLY A 109 -0.85 28.75 21.36
CA GLY A 109 0.56 28.42 21.55
C GLY A 109 0.78 27.19 22.43
N ARG A 110 -0.13 26.20 22.39
CA ARG A 110 -0.20 25.13 23.41
C ARG A 110 0.60 23.87 23.06
N ARG A 111 1.02 23.67 21.81
CA ARG A 111 1.79 22.49 21.35
C ARG A 111 2.99 22.91 20.51
N ALA A 112 4.00 22.03 20.45
CA ALA A 112 5.13 22.19 19.54
C ALA A 112 4.62 22.04 18.09
N LYS A 113 4.87 23.04 17.24
CA LYS A 113 4.28 23.07 15.89
C LYS A 113 4.82 21.95 15.00
N ALA A 114 6.04 21.50 15.27
CA ALA A 114 6.63 20.37 14.56
C ALA A 114 5.83 19.07 14.78
N GLU A 115 5.26 18.86 15.97
CA GLU A 115 4.47 17.66 16.27
C GLU A 115 3.13 17.69 15.51
N ASP A 116 2.42 18.81 15.58
CA ASP A 116 1.15 18.99 14.86
C ASP A 116 1.38 18.97 13.32
N ALA A 117 2.50 19.48 12.83
CA ALA A 117 2.87 19.43 11.41
C ALA A 117 3.12 18.00 10.92
N VAL A 118 3.77 17.14 11.73
CA VAL A 118 3.91 15.72 11.39
C VAL A 118 2.58 15.00 11.41
N ALA A 119 1.74 15.25 12.41
CA ALA A 119 0.40 14.65 12.46
C ALA A 119 -0.40 15.02 11.20
N ARG A 120 -0.37 16.30 10.82
CA ARG A 120 -1.02 16.83 9.62
C ARG A 120 -0.51 16.17 8.33
N LEU A 121 0.80 15.92 8.22
CA LEU A 121 1.38 15.20 7.08
C LEU A 121 0.81 13.77 6.96
N HIS A 122 0.76 13.03 8.08
CA HIS A 122 0.20 11.68 8.08
C HIS A 122 -1.30 11.68 7.79
N ASP A 123 -2.06 12.65 8.32
CA ASP A 123 -3.48 12.79 8.01
C ASP A 123 -3.71 13.03 6.51
N GLU A 124 -2.93 13.91 5.87
CA GLU A 124 -2.99 14.14 4.41
C GLU A 124 -2.74 12.85 3.62
N ARG A 125 -1.75 12.03 4.04
CA ARG A 125 -1.46 10.73 3.41
C ARG A 125 -2.59 9.72 3.60
N VAL A 126 -3.20 9.69 4.78
CA VAL A 126 -4.36 8.84 5.06
C VAL A 126 -5.54 9.23 4.17
N PHE A 127 -5.81 10.53 4.00
CA PHE A 127 -6.86 10.99 3.09
C PHE A 127 -6.53 10.73 1.61
N LEU A 128 -5.26 10.82 1.21
CA LEU A 128 -4.81 10.43 -0.12
C LEU A 128 -5.12 8.96 -0.39
N LEU A 129 -4.73 8.06 0.52
CA LEU A 129 -5.00 6.63 0.42
C LEU A 129 -6.51 6.34 0.40
N ALA A 130 -7.29 7.05 1.21
CA ALA A 130 -8.75 6.92 1.22
C ALA A 130 -9.38 7.38 -0.10
N CYS A 131 -8.87 8.45 -0.73
CA CYS A 131 -9.27 8.84 -2.08
C CYS A 131 -8.98 7.75 -3.10
N LEU A 132 -7.75 7.22 -3.10
CA LEU A 132 -7.35 6.13 -4.00
C LEU A 132 -8.23 4.91 -3.81
N ARG A 133 -8.46 4.49 -2.55
CA ARG A 133 -9.30 3.33 -2.24
C ARG A 133 -10.72 3.53 -2.74
N TYR A 134 -11.31 4.70 -2.50
CA TYR A 134 -12.65 5.02 -2.98
C TYR A 134 -12.73 4.98 -4.52
N ILE A 135 -11.77 5.60 -5.23
CA ILE A 135 -11.69 5.57 -6.70
C ILE A 135 -11.57 4.11 -7.19
N PHE A 136 -10.65 3.37 -6.58
CA PHE A 136 -10.45 1.92 -6.57
C PHE A 136 -11.73 1.10 -6.63
N GLU A 137 -12.36 1.02 -5.47
CA GLU A 137 -13.51 0.18 -5.19
C GLU A 137 -14.71 0.61 -6.05
N THR A 138 -14.90 1.91 -6.23
CA THR A 138 -16.01 2.45 -7.02
C THR A 138 -15.87 2.18 -8.51
N ALA A 139 -14.63 2.15 -9.04
CA ALA A 139 -14.39 1.79 -10.44
C ALA A 139 -14.68 0.31 -10.73
N MET A 140 -14.50 -0.55 -9.72
CA MET A 140 -14.71 -2.00 -9.83
C MET A 140 -16.14 -2.40 -9.49
N ASN A 141 -16.77 -1.69 -8.56
CA ASN A 141 -18.14 -1.93 -8.14
C ASN A 141 -18.92 -0.59 -8.14
N PRO A 142 -19.39 -0.11 -9.31
CA PRO A 142 -20.03 1.20 -9.46
C PRO A 142 -21.50 1.22 -8.96
N VAL A 143 -21.82 0.46 -7.92
CA VAL A 143 -23.16 0.40 -7.34
C VAL A 143 -23.57 1.78 -6.81
N GLY A 144 -24.75 2.25 -7.23
CA GLY A 144 -25.30 3.53 -6.80
C GLY A 144 -24.77 4.75 -7.56
N LEU A 145 -23.92 4.58 -8.58
CA LEU A 145 -23.48 5.68 -9.43
C LEU A 145 -24.36 5.88 -10.68
N SER A 146 -24.40 7.13 -11.17
CA SER A 146 -24.89 7.41 -12.53
C SER A 146 -23.97 6.73 -13.56
N PRO A 147 -24.46 6.27 -14.73
CA PRO A 147 -23.61 5.66 -15.75
C PRO A 147 -22.46 6.55 -16.23
N ARG A 148 -22.70 7.87 -16.27
CA ARG A 148 -21.67 8.85 -16.66
C ARG A 148 -20.59 8.98 -15.59
N LEU A 149 -20.97 9.09 -14.32
CA LEU A 149 -20.02 9.16 -13.21
C LEU A 149 -19.21 7.86 -13.07
N ALA A 150 -19.86 6.70 -13.22
CA ALA A 150 -19.19 5.40 -13.24
C ALA A 150 -18.13 5.34 -14.36
N THR A 151 -18.46 5.84 -15.55
CA THR A 151 -17.51 5.91 -16.68
C THR A 151 -16.33 6.84 -16.38
N ILE A 152 -16.58 8.02 -15.78
CA ILE A 152 -15.54 8.98 -15.40
C ILE A 152 -14.57 8.35 -14.41
N ILE A 153 -15.09 7.76 -13.32
CA ILE A 153 -14.27 7.16 -12.26
C ILE A 153 -13.50 5.96 -12.79
N ARG A 154 -14.15 5.08 -13.56
CA ARG A 154 -13.48 3.91 -14.16
C ARG A 154 -12.35 4.32 -15.11
N LYS A 155 -12.58 5.27 -16.01
CA LYS A 155 -11.54 5.75 -16.93
C LYS A 155 -10.35 6.33 -16.16
N TYR A 156 -10.62 7.16 -15.16
CA TYR A 156 -9.60 7.78 -14.34
C TYR A 156 -8.79 6.74 -13.54
N ALA A 157 -9.46 5.76 -12.93
CA ALA A 157 -8.86 4.63 -12.23
C ALA A 157 -7.90 3.84 -13.13
N LEU A 158 -8.36 3.45 -14.33
CA LEU A 158 -7.54 2.71 -15.29
C LEU A 158 -6.34 3.52 -15.77
N GLU A 159 -6.52 4.83 -15.98
CA GLU A 159 -5.43 5.73 -16.33
C GLU A 159 -4.38 5.81 -15.20
N LEU A 160 -4.80 5.92 -13.94
CA LEU A 160 -3.88 5.90 -12.79
C LEU A 160 -3.08 4.59 -12.68
N ILE A 161 -3.72 3.44 -12.95
CA ILE A 161 -3.05 2.14 -12.83
C ILE A 161 -2.06 1.91 -13.98
N SER A 162 -2.45 2.30 -15.21
CA SER A 162 -1.69 1.98 -16.42
C SER A 162 -0.62 3.01 -16.79
N SER A 163 -0.76 4.25 -16.34
CA SER A 163 0.18 5.32 -16.70
C SER A 163 1.54 5.15 -16.01
N PRO A 164 2.64 5.47 -16.70
CA PRO A 164 3.96 5.45 -16.09
C PRO A 164 4.09 6.58 -15.06
N CYS A 165 4.70 6.27 -13.93
CA CYS A 165 5.05 7.20 -12.87
C CYS A 165 6.52 7.04 -12.46
N GLU A 166 7.09 8.07 -11.85
CA GLU A 166 8.46 8.03 -11.34
C GLU A 166 8.51 7.20 -10.06
N LEU A 167 9.33 6.15 -10.04
CA LEU A 167 9.50 5.29 -8.87
C LEU A 167 10.30 5.97 -7.76
N GLY A 168 11.03 7.05 -8.08
CA GLY A 168 11.91 7.77 -7.15
C GLY A 168 13.24 7.06 -6.94
N ASP A 169 14.15 7.70 -6.19
CA ASP A 169 15.49 7.17 -5.83
C ASP A 169 16.32 6.64 -7.01
N GLY A 170 16.15 7.22 -8.21
CA GLY A 170 16.87 6.79 -9.41
C GLY A 170 16.43 5.43 -9.97
N LYS A 171 15.32 4.85 -9.50
CA LYS A 171 14.77 3.57 -10.00
C LYS A 171 14.05 3.70 -11.35
N GLY A 172 14.01 4.90 -11.93
CA GLY A 172 13.38 5.17 -13.22
C GLY A 172 11.86 5.19 -13.15
N LYS A 173 11.23 4.79 -14.27
CA LYS A 173 9.78 4.78 -14.45
C LYS A 173 9.21 3.38 -14.24
N GLY A 174 8.03 3.32 -13.65
CA GLY A 174 7.22 2.10 -13.50
C GLY A 174 5.75 2.47 -13.38
N ARG A 175 4.92 1.57 -12.86
CA ARG A 175 3.50 1.82 -12.63
C ARG A 175 3.18 2.08 -11.16
N LEU A 176 1.96 2.56 -10.92
CA LEU A 176 1.51 2.90 -9.57
C LEU A 176 1.59 1.71 -8.59
N GLY A 177 1.32 0.48 -9.04
CA GLY A 177 1.47 -0.72 -8.20
C GLY A 177 2.92 -0.96 -7.75
N GLU A 178 3.90 -0.77 -8.64
CA GLU A 178 5.32 -0.85 -8.29
C GLU A 178 5.71 0.28 -7.33
N LYS A 179 5.20 1.49 -7.55
CA LYS A 179 5.39 2.63 -6.65
C LYS A 179 4.87 2.34 -5.24
N MET A 180 3.67 1.77 -5.11
CA MET A 180 3.08 1.41 -3.83
C MET A 180 3.93 0.36 -3.08
N LEU A 181 4.48 -0.63 -3.78
CA LEU A 181 5.41 -1.60 -3.17
C LEU A 181 6.69 -0.94 -2.66
N LEU A 182 7.24 0.00 -3.41
CA LEU A 182 8.41 0.77 -2.96
C LEU A 182 8.11 1.61 -1.72
N GLU A 183 6.91 2.21 -1.65
CA GLU A 183 6.49 2.92 -0.44
C GLU A 183 6.30 1.99 0.75
N ILE A 184 5.79 0.78 0.56
CA ILE A 184 5.73 -0.23 1.62
C ILE A 184 7.12 -0.48 2.21
N ASP A 185 8.16 -0.62 1.38
CA ASP A 185 9.53 -0.82 1.86
C ASP A 185 10.10 0.43 2.55
N ARG A 186 9.78 1.64 2.05
CA ARG A 186 10.17 2.90 2.68
C ARG A 186 9.53 3.05 4.06
N LEU A 187 8.24 2.76 4.18
CA LEU A 187 7.53 2.77 5.44
C LEU A 187 8.06 1.72 6.42
N SER A 188 8.47 0.53 5.94
CA SER A 188 9.16 -0.46 6.78
C SER A 188 10.39 0.12 7.47
N LYS A 189 11.25 0.80 6.70
CA LYS A 189 12.48 1.42 7.23
C LYS A 189 12.14 2.58 8.17
N ALA A 190 11.07 3.31 7.89
CA ALA A 190 10.57 4.36 8.78
C ALA A 190 10.08 3.77 10.12
N THR A 191 9.34 2.65 10.10
CA THR A 191 8.92 1.90 11.29
C THR A 191 10.13 1.48 12.12
N GLU A 192 11.15 0.87 11.50
CA GLU A 192 12.38 0.47 12.19
C GLU A 192 13.10 1.67 12.84
N THR A 193 13.16 2.79 12.13
CA THR A 193 13.78 4.03 12.63
C THR A 193 13.01 4.63 13.81
N ILE A 194 11.67 4.68 13.72
CA ILE A 194 10.81 5.20 14.79
C ILE A 194 10.87 4.28 16.02
N GLN A 195 10.87 2.96 15.83
CA GLN A 195 11.00 1.98 16.90
C GLN A 195 12.34 2.14 17.64
N ALA A 196 13.43 2.30 16.89
CA ALA A 196 14.74 2.58 17.48
C ALA A 196 14.75 3.91 18.26
N ALA A 197 14.06 4.94 17.77
CA ALA A 197 13.92 6.20 18.49
C ALA A 197 13.10 6.05 19.78
N LEU A 198 12.03 5.24 19.80
CA LEU A 198 11.23 4.95 20.99
C LEU A 198 12.04 4.26 22.09
N VAL A 199 12.88 3.30 21.74
CA VAL A 199 13.76 2.59 22.70
C VAL A 199 14.77 3.56 23.33
N ASN A 200 15.27 4.53 22.55
CA ASN A 200 16.28 5.48 23.01
C ASN A 200 15.71 6.76 23.64
N ALA A 201 14.38 6.99 23.54
CA ALA A 201 13.71 8.19 24.03
C ALA A 201 13.88 8.46 25.53
N PRO A 202 13.85 7.47 26.45
CA PRO A 202 14.01 7.71 27.88
C PRO A 202 15.41 8.21 28.28
N THR A 203 16.42 7.96 27.45
CA THR A 203 17.84 8.23 27.71
C THR A 203 18.36 9.53 27.06
N ALA A 204 17.55 10.21 26.24
CA ALA A 204 17.97 11.41 25.53
C ALA A 204 17.88 12.66 26.41
N THR A 205 19.02 13.27 26.76
CA THR A 205 19.10 14.55 27.50
C THR A 205 19.03 15.80 26.60
N THR A 206 18.97 15.61 25.27
CA THR A 206 18.86 16.66 24.25
C THR A 206 17.66 16.40 23.34
N ALA A 207 16.89 17.43 23.00
CA ALA A 207 15.69 17.33 22.14
C ALA A 207 16.04 17.09 20.66
N THR A 208 16.68 15.97 20.35
CA THR A 208 17.06 15.57 18.98
C THR A 208 16.02 14.66 18.31
N SER A 209 14.95 14.32 19.01
CA SER A 209 13.85 13.48 18.53
C SER A 209 12.51 13.99 19.06
N PHE A 210 11.41 13.54 18.43
CA PHE A 210 10.08 13.74 18.99
C PHE A 210 9.92 13.05 20.34
N GLY A 211 8.97 13.53 21.15
CA GLY A 211 8.59 12.87 22.40
C GLY A 211 7.93 11.51 22.15
N GLU A 212 7.98 10.63 23.16
CA GLU A 212 7.48 9.25 23.10
C GLU A 212 6.02 9.17 22.59
N ALA A 213 5.14 10.04 23.09
CA ALA A 213 3.72 10.05 22.69
C ALA A 213 3.55 10.29 21.18
N ILE A 214 4.32 11.22 20.60
CA ILE A 214 4.27 11.53 19.18
C ILE A 214 4.92 10.41 18.37
N LEU A 215 6.02 9.83 18.83
CA LEU A 215 6.65 8.69 18.17
C LEU A 215 5.70 7.48 18.08
N ARG A 216 4.92 7.20 19.13
CA ARG A 216 3.87 6.16 19.08
C ARG A 216 2.79 6.46 18.06
N VAL A 217 2.24 7.68 18.06
CA VAL A 217 1.23 8.08 17.06
C VAL A 217 1.79 7.95 15.64
N ARG A 218 3.04 8.37 15.41
CA ARG A 218 3.71 8.21 14.10
C ARG A 218 3.88 6.75 13.72
N LEU A 219 4.25 5.89 14.66
CA LEU A 219 4.38 4.46 14.43
C LEU A 219 3.06 3.86 13.95
N ASP A 220 1.96 4.16 14.66
CA ASP A 220 0.62 3.69 14.31
C ASP A 220 0.19 4.20 12.93
N ARG A 221 0.45 5.48 12.62
CA ARG A 221 0.15 6.09 11.32
C ARG A 221 0.92 5.43 10.18
N VAL A 222 2.23 5.23 10.33
CA VAL A 222 3.08 4.59 9.31
C VAL A 222 2.64 3.15 9.05
N ARG A 223 2.31 2.40 10.10
CA ARG A 223 1.82 1.02 9.97
C ARG A 223 0.46 0.98 9.27
N TYR A 224 -0.44 1.89 9.63
CA TYR A 224 -1.73 2.04 8.95
C TYR A 224 -1.54 2.39 7.47
N GLU A 225 -0.71 3.38 7.13
CA GLU A 225 -0.37 3.73 5.74
C GLU A 225 0.12 2.50 4.95
N ARG A 226 0.97 1.67 5.57
CA ARG A 226 1.52 0.45 4.98
C ARG A 226 0.41 -0.58 4.67
N ARG A 227 -0.49 -0.83 5.61
CA ARG A 227 -1.64 -1.75 5.41
C ARG A 227 -2.60 -1.27 4.33
N GLN A 228 -2.90 0.02 4.28
CA GLN A 228 -3.75 0.59 3.25
C GLN A 228 -3.13 0.47 1.85
N LEU A 229 -1.80 0.61 1.71
CA LEU A 229 -1.11 0.30 0.45
C LEU A 229 -1.22 -1.18 0.07
N GLY A 230 -1.07 -2.09 1.04
CA GLY A 230 -1.30 -3.52 0.84
C GLY A 230 -2.72 -3.83 0.34
N HIS A 231 -3.73 -3.16 0.91
CA HIS A 231 -5.13 -3.27 0.47
C HIS A 231 -5.31 -2.78 -0.97
N LEU A 232 -4.74 -1.63 -1.33
CA LEU A 232 -4.79 -1.10 -2.70
C LEU A 232 -4.16 -2.06 -3.72
N LEU A 233 -3.02 -2.68 -3.38
CA LEU A 233 -2.38 -3.69 -4.23
C LEU A 233 -3.28 -4.91 -4.43
N PHE A 234 -3.96 -5.37 -3.36
CA PHE A 234 -4.98 -6.42 -3.50
C PHE A 234 -6.09 -6.00 -4.47
N ILE A 235 -6.64 -4.78 -4.34
CA ILE A 235 -7.69 -4.28 -5.24
C ILE A 235 -7.21 -4.30 -6.70
N PHE A 236 -5.98 -3.90 -6.98
CA PHE A 236 -5.42 -3.94 -8.34
C PHE A 236 -5.37 -5.36 -8.91
N THR A 237 -4.96 -6.32 -8.09
CA THR A 237 -4.87 -7.73 -8.51
C THR A 237 -6.23 -8.40 -8.63
N ALA A 238 -7.18 -8.07 -7.74
CA ALA A 238 -8.56 -8.55 -7.80
C ALA A 238 -9.30 -8.02 -9.02
N ALA A 239 -9.03 -6.78 -9.40
CA ALA A 239 -9.50 -6.17 -10.63
C ALA A 239 -8.79 -6.66 -11.90
N ARG A 240 -7.71 -7.46 -11.77
CA ARG A 240 -6.86 -7.92 -12.89
C ARG A 240 -6.20 -6.79 -13.69
N GLU A 241 -6.03 -5.63 -13.07
CA GLU A 241 -5.42 -4.44 -13.70
C GLU A 241 -3.92 -4.34 -13.42
N MET A 242 -3.38 -5.19 -12.54
CA MET A 242 -1.95 -5.26 -12.29
C MET A 242 -1.23 -5.90 -13.48
N ASP A 243 -0.13 -5.29 -13.91
CA ASP A 243 0.67 -5.80 -15.01
C ASP A 243 1.67 -6.88 -14.56
N ARG A 244 2.33 -7.52 -15.53
CA ARG A 244 3.33 -8.56 -15.32
C ARG A 244 4.39 -8.16 -14.29
N ASN A 245 4.96 -6.96 -14.43
CA ASN A 245 6.04 -6.48 -13.56
C ASN A 245 5.55 -6.28 -12.12
N GLY A 246 4.33 -5.76 -11.94
CA GLY A 246 3.69 -5.66 -10.65
C GLY A 246 3.52 -7.02 -9.97
N VAL A 247 2.97 -8.02 -10.68
CA VAL A 247 2.76 -9.37 -10.13
C VAL A 247 4.08 -10.03 -9.73
N VAL A 248 5.11 -9.94 -10.58
CA VAL A 248 6.45 -10.48 -10.26
C VAL A 248 7.06 -9.77 -9.06
N SER A 249 6.84 -8.46 -8.92
CA SER A 249 7.34 -7.69 -7.78
C SER A 249 6.66 -8.11 -6.47
N LEU A 250 5.35 -8.41 -6.48
CA LEU A 250 4.66 -8.96 -5.31
C LEU A 250 5.23 -10.33 -4.89
N VAL A 251 5.45 -11.23 -5.84
CA VAL A 251 6.05 -12.56 -5.57
C VAL A 251 7.46 -12.42 -5.00
N ARG A 252 8.27 -11.53 -5.55
CA ARG A 252 9.62 -11.25 -5.03
C ARG A 252 9.60 -10.61 -3.64
N TRP A 253 8.62 -9.76 -3.36
CA TRP A 253 8.44 -9.21 -2.03
C TRP A 253 8.18 -10.33 -1.01
N LEU A 254 7.24 -11.24 -1.32
CA LEU A 254 6.92 -12.38 -0.45
C LEU A 254 8.10 -13.32 -0.18
N SER A 255 9.00 -13.51 -1.14
CA SER A 255 10.17 -14.38 -0.94
C SER A 255 11.14 -13.83 0.12
N SER A 256 11.15 -12.51 0.33
CA SER A 256 11.97 -11.82 1.33
C SER A 256 11.23 -11.47 2.63
N ALA A 257 9.90 -11.69 2.68
CA ALA A 257 9.08 -11.30 3.82
C ALA A 257 9.42 -12.10 5.09
N LYS A 258 9.46 -11.40 6.23
CA LYS A 258 9.70 -11.98 7.55
C LYS A 258 8.39 -12.43 8.18
N ALA A 259 8.45 -13.42 9.07
CA ALA A 259 7.26 -13.91 9.78
C ALA A 259 6.55 -12.84 10.65
N SER A 260 7.28 -11.80 11.04
CA SER A 260 6.76 -10.66 11.81
C SER A 260 6.23 -9.52 10.96
N ASP A 261 6.26 -9.62 9.62
CA ASP A 261 5.75 -8.56 8.74
C ASP A 261 4.23 -8.68 8.59
N ASP A 262 3.49 -7.65 9.00
CA ASP A 262 2.03 -7.61 9.02
C ASP A 262 1.43 -7.59 7.61
N LEU A 263 2.21 -7.20 6.60
CA LEU A 263 1.75 -7.17 5.20
C LEU A 263 1.75 -8.54 4.51
N VAL A 264 2.27 -9.59 5.15
CA VAL A 264 2.27 -10.95 4.58
C VAL A 264 0.87 -11.35 4.11
N TYR A 265 -0.17 -11.05 4.91
CA TYR A 265 -1.54 -11.38 4.54
C TYR A 265 -2.01 -10.62 3.30
N TYR A 266 -1.75 -9.31 3.25
CA TYR A 266 -2.20 -8.43 2.19
C TYR A 266 -1.55 -8.79 0.85
N ILE A 267 -0.23 -8.97 0.86
CA ILE A 267 0.53 -9.27 -0.35
C ILE A 267 0.29 -10.72 -0.81
N LEU A 268 0.16 -11.69 0.12
CA LEU A 268 -0.23 -13.05 -0.26
C LEU A 268 -1.61 -13.06 -0.92
N THR A 269 -2.59 -12.37 -0.34
CA THR A 269 -3.95 -12.25 -0.93
C THR A 269 -3.89 -11.64 -2.33
N ALA A 270 -3.06 -10.60 -2.53
CA ALA A 270 -2.86 -9.99 -3.82
C ALA A 270 -2.24 -10.96 -4.86
N VAL A 271 -1.20 -11.71 -4.47
CA VAL A 271 -0.58 -12.72 -5.34
C VAL A 271 -1.54 -13.85 -5.68
N LEU A 272 -2.30 -14.36 -4.70
CA LEU A 272 -3.30 -15.39 -4.92
C LEU A 272 -4.35 -14.92 -5.91
N SER A 273 -4.84 -13.68 -5.73
CA SER A 273 -5.81 -13.07 -6.63
C SER A 273 -5.26 -12.83 -8.04
N ALA A 274 -4.01 -12.37 -8.17
CA ALA A 274 -3.37 -12.12 -9.46
C ALA A 274 -3.15 -13.41 -10.27
N LEU A 275 -2.93 -14.52 -9.58
CA LEU A 275 -2.72 -15.85 -10.16
C LEU A 275 -3.97 -16.71 -10.11
N ASN A 276 -5.15 -16.12 -9.90
CA ASN A 276 -6.41 -16.86 -9.95
C ASN A 276 -6.81 -17.11 -11.42
N PRO A 277 -6.82 -18.38 -11.88
CA PRO A 277 -7.18 -18.69 -13.26
C PRO A 277 -8.68 -18.57 -13.54
N THR A 278 -9.53 -18.66 -12.52
CA THR A 278 -10.99 -18.76 -12.66
C THR A 278 -11.57 -17.49 -13.29
N PRO A 279 -12.29 -17.54 -14.41
CA PRO A 279 -12.97 -16.37 -14.99
C PRO A 279 -13.91 -15.68 -14.00
N GLU A 280 -14.25 -14.41 -14.24
CA GLU A 280 -15.17 -13.70 -13.34
C GLU A 280 -16.53 -14.42 -13.28
N PRO A 281 -16.98 -14.86 -12.09
CA PRO A 281 -18.11 -15.79 -11.95
C PRO A 281 -19.45 -15.19 -12.41
N GLU A 282 -19.53 -13.86 -12.49
CA GLU A 282 -20.77 -13.14 -12.84
C GLU A 282 -21.00 -12.99 -14.34
N THR A 283 -20.02 -13.36 -15.19
CA THR A 283 -20.15 -13.24 -16.65
C THR A 283 -19.80 -14.57 -17.33
N PRO A 284 -20.80 -15.34 -17.83
CA PRO A 284 -20.59 -16.63 -18.49
C PRO A 284 -19.63 -16.59 -19.69
N ASP A 285 -19.49 -15.42 -20.32
CA ASP A 285 -18.58 -15.16 -21.44
C ASP A 285 -17.44 -14.19 -21.05
N ALA A 286 -17.05 -14.17 -19.76
CA ALA A 286 -15.94 -13.35 -19.29
C ALA A 286 -14.70 -13.64 -20.15
N PRO A 287 -13.97 -12.62 -20.62
CA PRO A 287 -12.68 -12.86 -21.23
C PRO A 287 -11.75 -13.57 -20.24
N PRO A 288 -10.82 -14.40 -20.73
CA PRO A 288 -9.81 -14.98 -19.86
C PRO A 288 -9.03 -13.88 -19.13
N PRO A 289 -8.48 -14.17 -17.93
CA PRO A 289 -7.61 -13.24 -17.24
C PRO A 289 -6.53 -12.67 -18.17
N PRO A 290 -6.25 -11.35 -18.18
CA PRO A 290 -5.35 -10.71 -19.16
C PRO A 290 -3.92 -11.28 -19.20
N LEU A 291 -3.45 -11.81 -18.06
CA LEU A 291 -2.12 -12.40 -17.92
C LEU A 291 -2.11 -13.91 -18.18
N LEU A 292 -3.28 -14.56 -18.35
CA LEU A 292 -3.36 -15.99 -18.62
C LEU A 292 -2.64 -16.30 -19.94
N GLY A 293 -1.66 -17.21 -19.89
CA GLY A 293 -0.84 -17.57 -21.06
C GLY A 293 0.36 -16.64 -21.32
N ASP A 294 0.63 -15.66 -20.46
CA ASP A 294 1.83 -14.82 -20.57
C ASP A 294 3.10 -15.63 -20.25
N ALA A 295 3.75 -16.17 -21.28
CA ALA A 295 4.96 -16.99 -21.16
C ALA A 295 6.10 -16.31 -20.38
N THR A 296 6.23 -14.98 -20.49
CA THR A 296 7.29 -14.26 -19.76
C THR A 296 6.98 -14.23 -18.27
N LEU A 297 5.72 -13.99 -17.90
CA LEU A 297 5.27 -14.09 -16.51
C LEU A 297 5.53 -15.49 -15.95
N MET A 298 5.24 -16.55 -16.72
CA MET A 298 5.49 -17.94 -16.31
C MET A 298 6.96 -18.16 -15.96
N VAL A 299 7.86 -17.77 -16.86
CA VAL A 299 9.31 -17.93 -16.67
C VAL A 299 9.78 -17.16 -15.43
N GLN A 300 9.30 -15.94 -15.24
CA GLN A 300 9.68 -15.09 -14.11
C GLN A 300 9.19 -15.64 -12.76
N ILE A 301 7.94 -16.11 -12.69
CA ILE A 301 7.40 -16.73 -11.47
C ILE A 301 8.10 -18.05 -11.19
N ASN A 302 8.31 -18.89 -12.21
CA ASN A 302 9.02 -20.17 -12.03
C ASN A 302 10.46 -19.95 -11.53
N SER A 303 11.17 -18.97 -12.08
CA SER A 303 12.49 -18.55 -11.56
C SER A 303 12.40 -18.09 -10.10
N ALA A 304 11.42 -17.26 -9.75
CA ALA A 304 11.21 -16.82 -8.37
C ALA A 304 10.88 -17.97 -7.40
N LEU A 305 10.16 -19.00 -7.86
CA LEU A 305 9.82 -20.16 -7.06
C LEU A 305 11.00 -21.12 -6.93
N GLU A 306 11.74 -21.41 -7.99
CA GLU A 306 12.74 -22.48 -7.99
C GLU A 306 14.16 -22.00 -7.66
N GLN A 307 14.53 -20.77 -8.04
CA GLN A 307 15.91 -20.27 -7.94
C GLN A 307 16.13 -19.34 -6.74
N VAL A 308 15.08 -18.67 -6.25
CA VAL A 308 15.19 -17.76 -5.10
C VAL A 308 15.01 -18.55 -3.80
N GLN A 309 15.83 -18.23 -2.80
CA GLN A 309 15.66 -18.75 -1.44
C GLN A 309 14.59 -17.94 -0.72
N TRP A 310 13.49 -18.59 -0.32
CA TRP A 310 12.40 -17.94 0.40
C TRP A 310 12.67 -17.94 1.89
N THR A 311 12.47 -16.79 2.52
CA THR A 311 12.58 -16.61 3.98
C THR A 311 11.56 -17.46 4.73
N MET A 312 10.35 -17.57 4.18
CA MET A 312 9.28 -18.41 4.70
C MET A 312 8.90 -19.49 3.68
N PRO A 313 9.34 -20.76 3.87
CA PRO A 313 8.99 -21.86 2.98
C PRO A 313 7.48 -22.09 2.82
N GLY A 314 6.69 -21.82 3.88
CA GLY A 314 5.23 -21.91 3.82
C GLY A 314 4.59 -20.94 2.82
N LEU A 315 5.10 -19.70 2.72
CA LEU A 315 4.64 -18.77 1.69
C LEU A 315 4.96 -19.27 0.28
N LYS A 316 6.18 -19.79 0.09
CA LYS A 316 6.59 -20.41 -1.18
C LYS A 316 5.62 -21.53 -1.56
N ALA A 317 5.26 -22.37 -0.60
CA ALA A 317 4.34 -23.47 -0.81
C ALA A 317 2.94 -22.99 -1.23
N CYS A 318 2.37 -21.98 -0.56
CA CYS A 318 1.07 -21.40 -0.95
C CYS A 318 1.10 -20.79 -2.36
N VAL A 319 2.11 -19.97 -2.68
CA VAL A 319 2.24 -19.35 -4.01
C VAL A 319 2.47 -20.41 -5.08
N LYS A 320 3.26 -21.45 -4.79
CA LYS A 320 3.49 -22.57 -5.70
C LYS A 320 2.22 -23.38 -5.97
N LEU A 321 1.37 -23.58 -4.96
CA LEU A 321 0.09 -24.25 -5.12
C LEU A 321 -0.82 -23.43 -6.05
N GLN A 322 -1.01 -22.14 -5.79
CA GLN A 322 -1.80 -21.26 -6.67
C GLN A 322 -1.23 -21.23 -8.10
N TYR A 323 0.09 -21.13 -8.23
CA TYR A 323 0.75 -21.14 -9.53
C TYR A 323 0.50 -22.45 -10.28
N SER A 324 0.48 -23.60 -9.60
CA SER A 324 0.17 -24.89 -10.25
C SER A 324 -1.23 -24.93 -10.84
N LEU A 325 -2.24 -24.37 -10.14
CA LEU A 325 -3.61 -24.23 -10.65
C LEU A 325 -3.67 -23.29 -11.85
N TRP A 326 -2.92 -22.20 -11.81
CA TRP A 326 -2.83 -21.26 -12.91
C TRP A 326 -2.19 -21.90 -14.16
N VAL A 327 -1.09 -22.65 -14.00
CA VAL A 327 -0.45 -23.40 -15.10
C VAL A 327 -1.40 -24.46 -15.66
N LEU A 328 -2.19 -25.14 -14.82
CA LEU A 328 -3.19 -26.10 -15.26
C LEU A 328 -4.17 -25.44 -16.23
N GLU A 329 -4.70 -24.27 -15.87
CA GLU A 329 -5.67 -23.58 -16.69
C GLU A 329 -5.07 -23.05 -18.00
N VAL A 330 -3.83 -22.54 -17.98
CA VAL A 330 -3.11 -22.19 -19.20
C VAL A 330 -3.05 -23.38 -20.16
N ARG A 331 -2.73 -24.58 -19.66
CA ARG A 331 -2.67 -25.81 -20.48
C ARG A 331 -4.04 -26.25 -20.99
N ARG A 332 -5.12 -26.02 -20.22
CA ARG A 332 -6.49 -26.31 -20.65
C ARG A 332 -6.96 -25.34 -21.73
N SER A 333 -6.59 -24.07 -21.61
CA SER A 333 -6.97 -23.00 -22.52
C SER A 333 -6.21 -23.03 -23.85
N ASP A 334 -4.92 -23.37 -23.85
CA ASP A 334 -4.13 -23.54 -25.08
C ASP A 334 -3.15 -24.75 -25.00
N PRO A 335 -3.49 -25.87 -25.67
CA PRO A 335 -2.62 -27.04 -25.71
C PRO A 335 -1.26 -26.82 -26.40
N HIS A 336 -1.11 -25.80 -27.27
CA HIS A 336 0.12 -25.57 -28.03
C HIS A 336 1.20 -24.85 -27.23
N VAL A 337 0.85 -24.23 -26.09
CA VAL A 337 1.80 -23.64 -25.15
C VAL A 337 2.80 -24.68 -24.60
N GLN A 338 2.51 -25.98 -24.73
CA GLN A 338 3.43 -27.07 -24.41
C GLN A 338 4.76 -27.02 -25.19
N GLY A 339 4.76 -26.55 -26.45
CA GLY A 339 5.95 -26.59 -27.31
C GLY A 339 7.01 -25.52 -26.99
N ASP A 340 6.60 -24.37 -26.45
CA ASP A 340 7.49 -23.22 -26.21
C ASP A 340 8.02 -23.15 -24.76
N LEU A 341 7.44 -23.93 -23.84
CA LEU A 341 7.80 -23.93 -22.42
C LEU A 341 8.72 -25.08 -22.01
N THR A 342 9.61 -25.53 -22.90
CA THR A 342 10.55 -26.66 -22.72
C THR A 342 11.45 -26.59 -21.46
N GLY A 343 11.44 -25.50 -20.69
CA GLY A 343 12.08 -25.38 -19.36
C GLY A 343 11.13 -25.33 -18.14
N ILE A 344 9.81 -25.24 -18.35
CA ILE A 344 8.73 -25.32 -17.33
C ILE A 344 7.98 -26.66 -17.48
N GLU A 345 8.61 -27.65 -18.12
CA GLU A 345 8.14 -29.04 -18.21
C GLU A 345 8.28 -29.77 -16.86
N LYS A 346 7.78 -29.18 -15.77
CA LYS A 346 7.36 -29.98 -14.62
C LYS A 346 5.92 -30.39 -14.85
N ASP A 347 5.59 -31.61 -14.47
CA ASP A 347 4.20 -32.00 -14.41
C ASP A 347 3.47 -31.04 -13.46
N VAL A 348 2.29 -30.55 -13.86
CA VAL A 348 1.48 -29.69 -12.99
C VAL A 348 1.14 -30.44 -11.71
N GLU A 349 0.96 -31.77 -11.82
CA GLU A 349 0.77 -32.64 -10.67
C GLU A 349 1.98 -32.62 -9.72
N GLU A 350 3.21 -32.68 -10.26
CA GLU A 350 4.42 -32.57 -9.43
C GLU A 350 4.54 -31.20 -8.74
N LEU A 351 4.18 -30.11 -9.43
CA LEU A 351 4.16 -28.78 -8.84
C LEU A 351 3.19 -28.73 -7.65
N ALA A 352 1.95 -29.19 -7.85
CA ALA A 352 0.93 -29.22 -6.80
C ALA A 352 1.34 -30.14 -5.63
N VAL A 353 1.74 -31.38 -5.91
CA VAL A 353 2.18 -32.35 -4.88
C VAL A 353 3.37 -31.82 -4.10
N SER A 354 4.33 -31.16 -4.74
CA SER A 354 5.48 -30.58 -4.05
C SER A 354 5.10 -29.42 -3.13
N ALA A 355 4.11 -28.61 -3.52
CA ALA A 355 3.56 -27.54 -2.68
C ALA A 355 2.82 -28.12 -1.46
N ILE A 356 2.02 -29.16 -1.65
CA ILE A 356 1.29 -29.84 -0.57
C ILE A 356 2.27 -30.48 0.41
N LYS A 357 3.29 -31.20 -0.08
CA LYS A 357 4.35 -31.80 0.75
C LYS A 357 5.19 -30.75 1.48
N ALA A 358 5.22 -29.52 0.99
CA ALA A 358 5.86 -28.37 1.62
C ALA A 358 4.92 -27.61 2.58
N ASP A 359 3.87 -28.27 3.08
CA ASP A 359 2.96 -27.75 4.12
C ASP A 359 2.14 -26.51 3.72
N ALA A 360 1.81 -26.34 2.42
CA ALA A 360 0.99 -25.20 1.94
C ALA A 360 -0.31 -25.02 2.74
N PHE A 361 -1.08 -26.09 2.94
CA PHE A 361 -2.36 -26.04 3.68
C PHE A 361 -2.17 -25.80 5.17
N LYS A 362 -1.13 -26.38 5.78
CA LYS A 362 -0.82 -26.14 7.19
C LYS A 362 -0.45 -24.68 7.42
N PHE A 363 0.38 -24.12 6.55
CA PHE A 363 0.74 -22.71 6.62
C PHE A 363 -0.46 -21.78 6.40
N ALA A 364 -1.33 -22.06 5.43
CA ALA A 364 -2.58 -21.32 5.22
C ALA A 364 -3.49 -21.37 6.45
N LYS A 365 -3.65 -22.54 7.07
CA LYS A 365 -4.39 -22.73 8.33
C LYS A 365 -3.81 -21.86 9.45
N ASP A 366 -2.49 -21.87 9.61
CA ASP A 366 -1.81 -21.09 10.64
C ASP A 366 -1.95 -19.57 10.41
N LEU A 367 -2.02 -19.12 9.15
CA LEU A 367 -2.34 -17.72 8.82
C LEU A 367 -3.80 -17.38 9.15
N VAL A 368 -4.76 -18.26 8.84
CA VAL A 368 -6.17 -18.06 9.19
C VAL A 368 -6.34 -17.93 10.69
N VAL A 369 -5.66 -18.78 11.46
CA VAL A 369 -5.64 -18.74 12.92
C VAL A 369 -5.11 -17.39 13.43
N ARG A 370 -3.93 -16.97 12.96
CA ARG A 370 -3.32 -15.69 13.37
C ARG A 370 -4.09 -14.46 12.90
N SER A 371 -4.87 -14.56 11.84
CA SER A 371 -5.74 -13.47 11.37
C SER A 371 -6.93 -13.19 12.31
N LYS A 372 -7.23 -14.11 13.25
CA LYS A 372 -8.35 -13.91 14.18
C LYS A 372 -8.00 -12.85 15.22
N PRO A 373 -8.91 -11.92 15.53
CA PRO A 373 -8.72 -11.06 16.68
C PRO A 373 -8.59 -11.91 17.94
N THR A 374 -7.67 -11.53 18.82
CA THR A 374 -7.40 -12.22 20.09
C THR A 374 -8.58 -12.03 21.05
N THR A 375 -9.64 -12.80 20.85
CA THR A 375 -10.71 -12.99 21.84
C THR A 375 -10.45 -14.26 22.64
N GLN A 376 -10.96 -14.33 23.87
CA GLN A 376 -10.80 -15.50 24.73
C GLN A 376 -11.31 -16.78 24.05
N ASP A 377 -12.44 -16.69 23.32
CA ASP A 377 -13.03 -17.79 22.55
C ASP A 377 -12.16 -18.24 21.36
N ALA A 378 -11.32 -17.36 20.81
CA ALA A 378 -10.41 -17.72 19.73
C ALA A 378 -9.25 -18.60 20.24
N ALA A 379 -8.80 -18.39 21.48
CA ALA A 379 -7.68 -19.15 22.06
C ALA A 379 -8.02 -20.64 22.24
N ASP A 380 -9.25 -20.95 22.67
CA ASP A 380 -9.73 -22.33 22.86
C ASP A 380 -9.83 -23.07 21.51
N LEU A 381 -10.32 -22.40 20.48
CA LEU A 381 -10.43 -22.93 19.11
C LEU A 381 -9.06 -23.16 18.45
N ILE A 382 -8.07 -22.32 18.77
CA ILE A 382 -6.69 -22.47 18.28
C ILE A 382 -6.03 -23.72 18.87
N GLN A 383 -6.30 -23.99 20.15
CA GLN A 383 -5.82 -25.18 20.84
C GLN A 383 -6.49 -26.45 20.27
N GLU A 384 -7.77 -26.38 19.91
CA GLU A 384 -8.53 -27.48 19.31
C GLU A 384 -8.08 -27.82 17.88
N ILE A 385 -7.67 -26.83 17.09
CA ILE A 385 -7.20 -27.00 15.69
C ILE A 385 -5.70 -27.41 15.62
N GLY A 386 -5.02 -27.50 16.77
CA GLY A 386 -3.61 -27.87 16.87
C GLY A 386 -2.68 -26.88 16.16
N ALA A 387 -3.05 -25.60 16.12
CA ALA A 387 -2.20 -24.53 15.61
C ALA A 387 -1.32 -23.97 16.75
N THR A 388 -0.06 -23.68 16.47
CA THR A 388 0.85 -23.09 17.46
C THR A 388 0.63 -21.59 17.52
N ASN A 389 0.15 -21.07 18.65
CA ASN A 389 0.24 -19.64 18.96
C ASN A 389 1.72 -19.27 18.99
N GLY A 390 2.14 -18.35 18.12
CA GLY A 390 3.46 -17.73 18.23
C GLY A 390 3.52 -16.97 19.54
N GLN A 391 4.09 -17.57 20.59
CA GLN A 391 4.22 -16.88 21.86
C GLN A 391 5.19 -15.71 21.72
N GLY A 392 4.73 -14.50 22.05
CA GLY A 392 5.61 -13.38 22.43
C GLY A 392 5.76 -12.24 21.42
N ILE A 393 4.95 -12.15 20.37
CA ILE A 393 4.88 -10.96 19.52
C ILE A 393 3.54 -10.29 19.81
N GLU A 394 3.52 -8.98 20.08
CA GLU A 394 2.30 -8.17 19.92
C GLU A 394 1.85 -8.36 18.46
N GLU A 395 1.01 -9.37 18.21
CA GLU A 395 0.55 -9.69 16.86
C GLU A 395 -0.36 -8.54 16.42
N GLU A 396 0.16 -7.70 15.52
CA GLU A 396 -0.69 -6.75 14.82
C GLU A 396 -1.73 -7.52 14.01
N VAL A 397 -2.97 -7.44 14.48
CA VAL A 397 -4.11 -8.14 13.91
C VAL A 397 -4.46 -7.50 12.57
N MET A 398 -4.65 -8.33 11.55
CA MET A 398 -5.22 -7.93 10.26
C MET A 398 -6.48 -7.09 10.45
N GLU A 399 -6.63 -6.04 9.65
CA GLU A 399 -7.80 -5.17 9.73
C GLU A 399 -9.09 -5.95 9.43
N ALA A 400 -10.13 -5.67 10.22
CA ALA A 400 -11.39 -6.41 10.16
C ALA A 400 -12.09 -6.31 8.79
N ASP A 401 -11.88 -5.21 8.07
CA ASP A 401 -12.42 -4.99 6.73
C ASP A 401 -11.64 -5.72 5.64
N PHE A 402 -10.35 -6.00 5.84
CA PHE A 402 -9.55 -6.77 4.88
C PHE A 402 -9.75 -8.30 5.03
N ARG A 403 -10.04 -8.76 6.24
CA ARG A 403 -10.15 -10.18 6.56
C ARG A 403 -11.10 -11.00 5.66
N PRO A 404 -12.29 -10.50 5.26
CA PRO A 404 -13.14 -11.23 4.33
C PRO A 404 -12.46 -11.52 2.98
N TYR A 405 -11.67 -10.59 2.45
CA TYR A 405 -10.95 -10.80 1.19
C TYR A 405 -9.86 -11.86 1.32
N PHE A 406 -9.10 -11.82 2.41
CA PHE A 406 -8.08 -12.84 2.70
C PHE A 406 -8.70 -14.24 2.82
N LEU A 407 -9.79 -14.38 3.59
CA LEU A 407 -10.46 -15.67 3.77
C LEU A 407 -11.08 -16.17 2.47
N LEU A 408 -11.69 -15.28 1.67
CA LEU A 408 -12.25 -15.63 0.37
C LEU A 408 -11.18 -16.16 -0.58
N GLN A 409 -10.01 -15.53 -0.64
CA GLN A 409 -8.96 -16.01 -1.54
C GLN A 409 -8.35 -17.35 -1.10
N LEU A 410 -8.28 -17.61 0.20
CA LEU A 410 -7.90 -18.93 0.68
C LEU A 410 -8.96 -20.00 0.41
N ASP A 411 -10.25 -19.65 0.50
CA ASP A 411 -11.34 -20.55 0.15
C ASP A 411 -11.31 -20.89 -1.36
N VAL A 412 -11.11 -19.89 -2.22
CA VAL A 412 -10.93 -20.09 -3.67
C VAL A 412 -9.74 -21.02 -3.96
N LEU A 413 -8.60 -20.83 -3.29
CA LEU A 413 -7.42 -21.69 -3.44
C LEU A 413 -7.71 -23.16 -3.03
N VAL A 414 -8.57 -23.38 -2.04
CA VAL A 414 -8.91 -24.72 -1.53
C VAL A 414 -9.97 -25.41 -2.38
N GLN A 415 -10.89 -24.65 -2.97
CA GLN A 415 -11.97 -25.17 -3.81
C GLN A 415 -11.53 -25.49 -5.25
N SER A 416 -10.49 -24.80 -5.74
CA SER A 416 -9.91 -24.98 -7.08
C SER A 416 -9.01 -26.20 -7.14
#